data_AF-A0AAU5RRY1-F1
#
_entry.id   AF-A0AAU5RRY1-F1
#
_cell.length_a   1.000
_cell.length_b   1.000
_cell.length_c   1.000
_cell.angle_alpha   90.00
_cell.angle_beta   90.00
_cell.angle_gamma   90.00
#
_symmetry.space_group_name_H-M   'P 1'
#
loop_
_entity.id
_entity.type
_entity.pdbx_description
1 polymer ?
#
loop_
_entity_poly.entity_id
_entity_poly.type
_entity_poly.pdbx_seq_one_letter_code
_entity_poly.pdbx_strand_id
1 'polypeptide(L)'
;MAENFEPKLNNDALLLTGVSDLADAYTRLSAAGDPQRRGKDFEHLLQRAFQLAHFEVELNPRMAHPRQTDLSARYGDSRYLLEAKWQGAKADMDVLGGLRDRLRRTSPDVVGVLVSVSGFTGTLVEEVSRERQSPILLVDQEDLLGALREPTTLPGLLRAKQEALITHGQVHLGESLRAHAATRRPDRALPARDLHLRDARGEQHPYLTVPGGFAPVVFATAVTNVDWSFGRGRGVCMDIPIQAHTADDLIRLIHGLDELGLASARPTWTLQQNDTSWFGIGAGELIQALDNAQQRMAEPAAPHHSEQLVYCDTTLGGLYTLTAIIAAAEPSPTGQRPDECAPSSGQGDRTPAPLLVSQCQLSFQLPGTPLDATALRHLHDRFGATHNVYFRHLDITAIKISWLDQQPADPLATIVEHDPITGQDFVVGLVVHDHYSVNSKHAVLEGWPLELQESGFLVCALADHHPVSRPPESYWLEAVHTAHTSDLAVATIRARW
;
A
#
# COMPACT_ATOMS: atom_id res chain seq x y z
N MET A 1 -24.32 -7.25 -50.50
CA MET A 1 -23.84 -8.34 -49.63
C MET A 1 -22.47 -7.94 -49.12
N ALA A 2 -22.42 -7.36 -47.93
CA ALA A 2 -21.19 -7.12 -47.19
C ALA A 2 -21.37 -7.86 -45.86
N GLU A 3 -20.63 -8.95 -45.70
CA GLU A 3 -20.59 -9.69 -44.44
C GLU A 3 -19.86 -8.83 -43.40
N ASN A 4 -20.58 -8.43 -42.34
CA ASN A 4 -19.99 -7.84 -41.16
C ASN A 4 -19.11 -8.88 -40.47
N PHE A 5 -17.79 -8.78 -40.69
CA PHE A 5 -16.79 -9.52 -39.92
C PHE A 5 -16.61 -8.83 -38.56
N GLU A 6 -17.46 -9.18 -37.59
CA GLU A 6 -17.13 -8.93 -36.19
C GLU A 6 -16.01 -9.89 -35.76
N PRO A 7 -14.91 -9.40 -35.16
CA PRO A 7 -13.84 -10.29 -34.70
C PRO A 7 -14.39 -11.17 -33.58
N LYS A 8 -14.42 -12.48 -33.83
CA LYS A 8 -14.64 -13.48 -32.78
C LYS A 8 -13.47 -13.40 -31.81
N LEU A 9 -13.71 -13.06 -30.54
CA LEU A 9 -12.75 -13.40 -29.49
C LEU A 9 -12.63 -14.92 -29.48
N ASN A 10 -11.46 -15.42 -29.89
CA ASN A 10 -11.17 -16.84 -29.91
C ASN A 10 -10.88 -17.27 -28.47
N ASN A 11 -11.51 -18.35 -27.98
CA ASN A 11 -11.33 -18.84 -26.60
C ASN A 11 -9.85 -19.11 -26.25
N ASP A 12 -9.04 -19.50 -27.24
CA ASP A 12 -7.60 -19.73 -27.07
C ASP A 12 -6.80 -18.43 -26.83
N ALA A 13 -7.29 -17.28 -27.31
CA ALA A 13 -6.64 -15.99 -27.11
C ALA A 13 -6.84 -15.44 -25.69
N LEU A 14 -8.00 -15.71 -25.07
CA LEU A 14 -8.32 -15.34 -23.69
C LEU A 14 -7.62 -16.22 -22.63
N LEU A 15 -7.12 -17.39 -23.02
CA LEU A 15 -6.30 -18.25 -22.16
C LEU A 15 -4.83 -17.81 -22.12
N LEU A 16 -4.38 -17.03 -23.11
CA LEU A 16 -3.01 -16.51 -23.25
C LEU A 16 -2.85 -15.06 -22.74
N THR A 17 -3.93 -14.42 -22.31
CA THR A 17 -3.91 -13.02 -21.85
C THR A 17 -3.15 -12.87 -20.53
N GLY A 18 -2.26 -11.89 -20.47
CA GLY A 18 -1.56 -11.46 -19.26
C GLY A 18 -2.43 -10.55 -18.38
N VAL A 19 -1.90 -10.12 -17.23
CA VAL A 19 -2.61 -9.24 -16.28
C VAL A 19 -3.01 -7.91 -16.93
N SER A 20 -2.15 -7.35 -17.80
CA SER A 20 -2.41 -6.11 -18.56
C SER A 20 -3.65 -6.18 -19.45
N ASP A 21 -4.09 -7.38 -19.83
CA ASP A 21 -5.10 -7.55 -20.88
C ASP A 21 -6.52 -7.73 -20.33
N LEU A 22 -6.68 -7.93 -19.01
CA LEU A 22 -7.99 -8.20 -18.38
C LEU A 22 -8.88 -6.95 -18.31
N ALA A 23 -8.34 -5.82 -17.88
CA ALA A 23 -9.07 -4.55 -17.83
C ALA A 23 -9.47 -4.07 -19.23
N ASP A 24 -8.59 -4.28 -20.22
CA ASP A 24 -8.88 -4.01 -21.62
C ASP A 24 -9.96 -4.95 -22.18
N ALA A 25 -9.93 -6.23 -21.81
CA ALA A 25 -10.98 -7.18 -22.17
C ALA A 25 -12.33 -6.78 -21.59
N TYR A 26 -12.38 -6.35 -20.33
CA TYR A 26 -13.60 -5.81 -19.71
C TYR A 26 -14.15 -4.59 -20.47
N THR A 27 -13.28 -3.68 -20.88
CA THR A 27 -13.66 -2.49 -21.64
C THR A 27 -14.26 -2.87 -23.00
N ARG A 28 -13.66 -3.85 -23.70
CA ARG A 28 -14.20 -4.39 -24.95
C ARG A 28 -15.58 -5.05 -24.77
N LEU A 29 -15.76 -5.83 -23.69
CA LEU A 29 -17.06 -6.45 -23.37
C LEU A 29 -18.15 -5.43 -23.09
N SER A 30 -17.79 -4.32 -22.44
CA SER A 30 -18.73 -3.22 -22.16
C SER A 30 -19.25 -2.55 -23.42
N ALA A 31 -18.46 -2.53 -24.50
CA ALA A 31 -18.86 -1.99 -25.80
C ALA A 31 -19.64 -2.97 -26.69
N ALA A 32 -19.72 -4.26 -26.32
CA ALA A 32 -20.38 -5.29 -27.14
C ALA A 32 -21.91 -5.17 -27.10
N GLY A 33 -22.55 -5.26 -28.27
CA GLY A 33 -24.00 -5.08 -28.43
C GLY A 33 -24.85 -6.32 -28.11
N ASP A 34 -24.29 -7.53 -28.15
CA ASP A 34 -25.00 -8.79 -27.89
C ASP A 34 -25.01 -9.12 -26.38
N PRO A 35 -26.16 -9.03 -25.69
CA PRO A 35 -26.23 -9.25 -24.25
C PRO A 35 -25.94 -10.69 -23.83
N GLN A 36 -26.34 -11.68 -24.63
CA GLN A 36 -26.20 -13.09 -24.27
C GLN A 36 -24.75 -13.54 -24.42
N ARG A 37 -24.10 -13.13 -25.51
CA ARG A 37 -22.69 -13.38 -25.73
C ARG A 37 -21.82 -12.67 -24.70
N ARG A 38 -22.15 -11.41 -24.36
CA ARG A 38 -21.44 -10.63 -23.33
C ARG A 38 -21.50 -11.30 -21.95
N GLY A 39 -22.63 -11.89 -21.57
CA GLY A 39 -22.73 -12.67 -20.33
C GLY A 39 -21.76 -13.86 -20.30
N LYS A 40 -21.73 -14.64 -21.38
CA LYS A 40 -20.82 -15.79 -21.49
C LYS A 40 -19.34 -15.39 -21.51
N ASP A 41 -18.99 -14.35 -22.26
CA ASP A 41 -17.61 -13.88 -22.33
C ASP A 41 -17.17 -13.27 -20.98
N PHE A 42 -18.10 -12.71 -20.20
CA PHE A 42 -17.84 -12.26 -18.84
C PHE A 42 -17.50 -13.41 -17.89
N GLU A 43 -18.20 -14.54 -17.97
CA GLU A 43 -17.86 -15.75 -17.20
C GLU A 43 -16.42 -16.20 -17.47
N HIS A 44 -15.98 -16.17 -18.74
CA HIS A 44 -14.61 -16.49 -19.12
C HIS A 44 -13.59 -15.47 -18.60
N LEU A 45 -13.93 -14.18 -18.59
CA LEU A 45 -13.08 -13.14 -18.00
C LEU A 45 -12.87 -13.38 -16.49
N LEU A 46 -13.95 -13.69 -15.76
CA LEU A 46 -13.88 -14.02 -14.34
C LEU A 46 -13.06 -15.28 -14.09
N GLN A 47 -13.26 -16.32 -14.91
CA GLN A 47 -12.45 -17.54 -14.84
C GLN A 47 -10.95 -17.20 -14.90
N ARG A 48 -10.55 -16.37 -15.87
CA ARG A 48 -9.16 -16.00 -16.08
C ARG A 48 -8.61 -15.18 -14.92
N ALA A 49 -9.38 -14.22 -14.40
CA ALA A 49 -9.00 -13.43 -13.24
C ALA A 49 -8.75 -14.31 -12.01
N PHE A 50 -9.66 -15.23 -11.70
CA PHE A 50 -9.50 -16.17 -10.59
C PHE A 50 -8.29 -17.11 -10.79
N GLN A 51 -8.03 -17.59 -12.01
CA GLN A 51 -6.85 -18.41 -12.30
C GLN A 51 -5.54 -17.64 -12.11
N LEU A 52 -5.47 -16.38 -12.55
CA LEU A 52 -4.32 -15.50 -12.33
C LEU A 52 -4.14 -15.15 -10.84
N ALA A 53 -5.23 -15.18 -10.07
CA ALA A 53 -5.24 -15.10 -8.63
C ALA A 53 -4.92 -16.45 -7.92
N HIS A 54 -4.47 -17.45 -8.67
CA HIS A 54 -4.10 -18.80 -8.20
C HIS A 54 -5.26 -19.65 -7.63
N PHE A 55 -6.50 -19.37 -8.00
CA PHE A 55 -7.61 -20.28 -7.72
C PHE A 55 -7.62 -21.45 -8.69
N GLU A 56 -8.04 -22.61 -8.19
CA GLU A 56 -8.51 -23.70 -9.04
C GLU A 56 -9.96 -23.43 -9.43
N VAL A 57 -10.25 -23.30 -10.73
CA VAL A 57 -11.57 -22.87 -11.22
C VAL A 57 -12.18 -23.92 -12.15
N GLU A 58 -13.44 -24.26 -11.92
CA GLU A 58 -14.26 -25.11 -12.78
C GLU A 58 -15.48 -24.32 -13.28
N LEU A 59 -15.69 -24.29 -14.59
CA LEU A 59 -16.89 -23.70 -15.22
C LEU A 59 -18.04 -24.69 -15.18
N ASN A 60 -19.25 -24.21 -14.89
CA ASN A 60 -20.47 -25.04 -14.88
C ASN A 60 -20.34 -26.36 -14.07
N PRO A 61 -19.92 -26.29 -12.79
CA PRO A 61 -19.71 -27.49 -11.98
C PRO A 61 -21.01 -28.29 -11.80
N ARG A 62 -20.92 -29.62 -11.93
CA ARG A 62 -22.08 -30.53 -11.82
C ARG A 62 -22.63 -30.69 -10.40
N MET A 63 -22.02 -30.02 -9.42
CA MET A 63 -22.35 -30.18 -8.00
C MET A 63 -23.71 -29.57 -7.59
N ALA A 64 -24.42 -28.87 -8.48
CA ALA A 64 -25.72 -28.24 -8.18
C ALA A 64 -26.74 -28.26 -9.35
N HIS A 65 -27.24 -29.44 -9.76
CA HIS A 65 -28.39 -29.52 -10.68
C HIS A 65 -29.72 -29.07 -10.01
N PRO A 66 -30.67 -28.41 -10.73
CA PRO A 66 -30.82 -28.33 -12.19
C PRO A 66 -30.59 -26.94 -12.84
N ARG A 67 -30.10 -25.92 -12.12
CA ARG A 67 -29.76 -24.60 -12.70
C ARG A 67 -28.25 -24.40 -12.68
N GLN A 68 -27.65 -24.15 -13.85
CA GLN A 68 -26.22 -23.87 -14.03
C GLN A 68 -25.76 -22.79 -13.04
N THR A 69 -24.66 -23.04 -12.33
CA THR A 69 -23.84 -22.02 -11.69
C THR A 69 -22.69 -21.69 -12.60
N ASP A 70 -22.35 -20.42 -12.69
CA ASP A 70 -21.43 -19.94 -13.72
C ASP A 70 -20.01 -20.50 -13.45
N LEU A 71 -19.50 -20.36 -12.21
CA LEU A 71 -18.19 -20.88 -11.81
C LEU A 71 -18.18 -21.47 -10.40
N SER A 72 -17.31 -22.45 -10.15
CA SER A 72 -16.81 -22.76 -8.81
C SER A 72 -15.31 -22.53 -8.73
N ALA A 73 -14.85 -21.97 -7.62
CA ALA A 73 -13.44 -21.69 -7.39
C ALA A 73 -12.96 -22.23 -6.04
N ARG A 74 -11.70 -22.67 -5.97
CA ARG A 74 -11.06 -23.14 -4.75
C ARG A 74 -9.72 -22.43 -4.54
N TYR A 75 -9.48 -21.98 -3.31
CA TYR A 75 -8.21 -21.38 -2.89
C TYR A 75 -7.83 -21.91 -1.52
N GLY A 76 -6.78 -22.75 -1.47
CA GLY A 76 -6.48 -23.54 -0.27
C GLY A 76 -7.67 -24.41 0.14
N ASP A 77 -8.15 -24.24 1.37
CA ASP A 77 -9.31 -24.93 1.93
C ASP A 77 -10.64 -24.22 1.64
N SER A 78 -10.59 -22.96 1.18
CA SER A 78 -11.78 -22.17 0.88
C SER A 78 -12.42 -22.59 -0.44
N ARG A 79 -13.75 -22.74 -0.45
CA ARG A 79 -14.53 -23.11 -1.63
C ARG A 79 -15.59 -22.04 -1.90
N TYR A 80 -15.67 -21.61 -3.15
CA TYR A 80 -16.57 -20.56 -3.60
C TYR A 80 -17.48 -21.06 -4.72
N LEU A 81 -18.76 -20.68 -4.65
CA LEU A 81 -19.74 -20.87 -5.71
C LEU A 81 -20.15 -19.51 -6.26
N LEU A 82 -19.82 -19.24 -7.52
CA LEU A 82 -19.98 -17.93 -8.14
C LEU A 82 -21.19 -17.90 -9.06
N GLU A 83 -21.91 -16.79 -8.99
CA GLU A 83 -22.94 -16.39 -9.95
C GLU A 83 -22.57 -15.00 -10.48
N ALA A 84 -22.54 -14.84 -11.81
CA ALA A 84 -22.10 -13.64 -12.50
C ALA A 84 -23.24 -13.04 -13.32
N LYS A 85 -23.57 -11.77 -13.06
CA LYS A 85 -24.64 -11.05 -13.75
C LYS A 85 -24.10 -9.84 -14.50
N TRP A 86 -24.14 -9.93 -15.84
CA TRP A 86 -23.95 -8.79 -16.74
C TRP A 86 -25.30 -8.35 -17.32
N GLN A 87 -26.05 -7.55 -16.56
CA GLN A 87 -27.35 -7.01 -16.95
C GLN A 87 -27.36 -5.51 -16.72
N GLY A 88 -28.24 -4.77 -17.41
CA GLY A 88 -28.38 -3.32 -17.19
C GLY A 88 -29.14 -2.96 -15.91
N ALA A 89 -29.94 -3.90 -15.37
CA ALA A 89 -30.63 -3.73 -14.10
C ALA A 89 -29.75 -4.25 -12.95
N LYS A 90 -29.98 -3.69 -11.75
CA LYS A 90 -29.40 -4.20 -10.50
C LYS A 90 -29.88 -5.62 -10.22
N ALA A 91 -28.99 -6.46 -9.69
CA ALA A 91 -29.36 -7.80 -9.24
C ALA A 91 -30.29 -7.73 -8.02
N ASP A 92 -31.31 -8.59 -7.99
CA ASP A 92 -32.42 -8.56 -7.05
C ASP A 92 -32.60 -9.88 -6.28
N MET A 93 -33.69 -9.97 -5.53
CA MET A 93 -33.99 -11.11 -4.66
C MET A 93 -34.11 -12.45 -5.40
N ASP A 94 -34.50 -12.44 -6.68
CA ASP A 94 -34.63 -13.67 -7.48
C ASP A 94 -33.26 -14.29 -7.75
N VAL A 95 -32.27 -13.44 -8.05
CA VAL A 95 -30.88 -13.87 -8.22
C VAL A 95 -30.31 -14.43 -6.91
N LEU A 96 -30.55 -13.75 -5.80
CA LEU A 96 -30.13 -14.19 -4.47
C LEU A 96 -30.76 -15.55 -4.09
N GLY A 97 -32.07 -15.70 -4.31
CA GLY A 97 -32.80 -16.94 -4.04
C GLY A 97 -32.25 -18.11 -4.85
N GLY A 98 -31.97 -17.90 -6.14
CA GLY A 98 -31.35 -18.91 -7.00
C GLY A 98 -29.98 -19.38 -6.50
N LEU A 99 -29.13 -18.46 -6.03
CA LEU A 99 -27.83 -18.82 -5.46
C LEU A 99 -27.97 -19.54 -4.11
N ARG A 100 -28.84 -19.07 -3.21
CA ARG A 100 -29.11 -19.72 -1.91
C ARG A 100 -29.59 -21.16 -2.07
N ASP A 101 -30.51 -21.41 -2.99
CA ASP A 101 -31.00 -22.76 -3.26
C ASP A 101 -29.88 -23.71 -3.71
N ARG A 102 -28.85 -23.19 -4.38
CA ARG A 102 -27.68 -23.98 -4.80
C ARG A 102 -26.71 -24.21 -3.65
N LEU A 103 -26.42 -23.19 -2.84
CA LEU A 103 -25.58 -23.34 -1.66
C LEU A 103 -26.13 -24.36 -0.66
N ARG A 104 -27.46 -24.41 -0.47
CA ARG A 104 -28.13 -25.42 0.38
C ARG A 104 -27.89 -26.86 -0.06
N ARG A 105 -27.47 -27.09 -1.30
CA ARG A 105 -27.17 -28.41 -1.86
C ARG A 105 -25.67 -28.73 -1.87
N THR A 106 -24.83 -27.80 -1.42
CA THR A 106 -23.38 -27.96 -1.31
C THR A 106 -22.94 -28.16 0.14
N SER A 107 -21.63 -28.38 0.39
CA SER A 107 -21.08 -28.44 1.75
C SER A 107 -21.36 -27.12 2.50
N PRO A 108 -21.59 -27.15 3.83
CA PRO A 108 -21.77 -25.93 4.63
C PRO A 108 -20.61 -24.94 4.52
N ASP A 109 -19.40 -25.42 4.22
CA ASP A 109 -18.19 -24.61 4.12
C ASP A 109 -18.06 -23.86 2.76
N VAL A 110 -19.01 -24.04 1.84
CA VAL A 110 -19.01 -23.35 0.54
C VAL A 110 -19.60 -21.96 0.70
N VAL A 111 -18.84 -20.95 0.28
CA VAL A 111 -19.23 -19.54 0.31
C VAL A 111 -19.83 -19.14 -1.04
N GLY A 112 -20.96 -18.45 -1.03
CA GLY A 112 -21.54 -17.89 -2.24
C GLY A 112 -20.83 -16.60 -2.65
N VAL A 113 -20.65 -16.38 -3.94
CA VAL A 113 -20.17 -15.09 -4.48
C VAL A 113 -21.12 -14.66 -5.58
N LEU A 114 -21.71 -13.48 -5.45
CA LEU A 114 -22.54 -12.88 -6.46
C LEU A 114 -21.82 -11.67 -7.06
N VAL A 115 -21.49 -11.76 -8.35
CA VAL A 115 -20.80 -10.70 -9.09
C VAL A 115 -21.82 -9.97 -9.96
N SER A 116 -21.89 -8.64 -9.86
CA SER A 116 -22.84 -7.82 -10.65
C SER A 116 -22.19 -6.54 -11.16
N VAL A 117 -22.23 -6.34 -12.48
CA VAL A 117 -21.70 -5.13 -13.13
C VAL A 117 -22.60 -3.91 -12.91
N SER A 118 -23.90 -4.12 -12.68
CA SER A 118 -24.83 -3.01 -12.40
C SER A 118 -25.11 -2.83 -10.91
N GLY A 119 -24.43 -3.60 -10.05
CA GLY A 119 -24.63 -3.61 -8.60
C GLY A 119 -25.90 -4.34 -8.16
N PHE A 120 -26.38 -4.01 -6.95
CA PHE A 120 -27.40 -4.75 -6.21
C PHE A 120 -28.54 -3.85 -5.72
N THR A 121 -29.74 -4.40 -5.58
CA THR A 121 -30.86 -3.68 -4.92
C THR A 121 -30.62 -3.58 -3.41
N GLY A 122 -31.15 -2.52 -2.77
CA GLY A 122 -31.02 -2.34 -1.32
C GLY A 122 -31.65 -3.49 -0.53
N THR A 123 -32.77 -4.03 -1.01
CA THR A 123 -33.44 -5.19 -0.41
C THR A 123 -32.58 -6.45 -0.42
N LEU A 124 -31.81 -6.69 -1.48
CA LEU A 124 -30.87 -7.80 -1.56
C LEU A 124 -29.74 -7.62 -0.55
N VAL A 125 -29.17 -6.42 -0.46
CA VAL A 125 -28.08 -6.10 0.47
C VAL A 125 -28.52 -6.30 1.93
N GLU A 126 -29.71 -5.83 2.29
CA GLU A 126 -30.29 -6.04 3.62
C GLU A 126 -30.56 -7.51 3.93
N GLU A 127 -30.96 -8.29 2.94
CA GLU A 127 -31.22 -9.71 3.12
C GLU A 127 -29.94 -10.53 3.28
N VAL A 128 -28.87 -10.14 2.58
CA VAL A 128 -27.54 -10.76 2.75
C VAL A 128 -26.97 -10.44 4.12
N SER A 129 -27.08 -9.20 4.61
CA SER A 129 -26.53 -8.78 5.90
C SER A 129 -27.12 -9.51 7.11
N ARG A 130 -28.36 -10.02 6.98
CA ARG A 130 -29.06 -10.76 8.03
C ARG A 130 -28.65 -12.23 8.13
N GLU A 131 -28.19 -12.85 7.06
CA GLU A 131 -27.90 -14.28 7.00
C GLU A 131 -26.38 -14.55 7.13
N ARG A 132 -25.97 -15.16 8.24
CA ARG A 132 -24.55 -15.38 8.58
C ARG A 132 -24.12 -16.83 8.49
N GLN A 133 -25.06 -17.78 8.45
CA GLN A 133 -24.73 -19.20 8.48
C GLN A 133 -24.32 -19.74 7.11
N SER A 134 -24.81 -19.12 6.04
CA SER A 134 -24.44 -19.43 4.65
C SER A 134 -24.07 -18.12 3.94
N PRO A 135 -22.83 -17.63 4.11
CA PRO A 135 -22.43 -16.31 3.65
C PRO A 135 -22.47 -16.22 2.12
N ILE A 136 -23.03 -15.12 1.62
CA ILE A 136 -23.01 -14.74 0.20
C ILE A 136 -22.32 -13.40 0.08
N LEU A 137 -21.17 -13.39 -0.59
CA LEU A 137 -20.35 -12.20 -0.80
C LEU A 137 -20.84 -11.46 -2.05
N LEU A 138 -20.98 -10.16 -1.94
CA LEU A 138 -21.35 -9.30 -3.06
C LEU A 138 -20.10 -8.64 -3.64
N VAL A 139 -19.90 -8.80 -4.96
CA VAL A 139 -18.81 -8.20 -5.72
C VAL A 139 -19.44 -7.29 -6.77
N ASP A 140 -19.31 -5.99 -6.60
CA ASP A 140 -19.85 -5.02 -7.55
C ASP A 140 -18.85 -4.67 -8.66
N GLN A 141 -19.19 -3.67 -9.48
CA GLN A 141 -18.35 -3.22 -10.57
C GLN A 141 -16.98 -2.68 -10.10
N GLU A 142 -16.93 -2.00 -8.97
CA GLU A 142 -15.70 -1.40 -8.48
C GLU A 142 -14.76 -2.48 -7.94
N ASP A 143 -15.29 -3.39 -7.11
CA ASP A 143 -14.57 -4.57 -6.64
C ASP A 143 -13.98 -5.37 -7.81
N LEU A 144 -14.81 -5.60 -8.84
CA LEU A 144 -14.45 -6.32 -10.05
C LEU A 144 -13.32 -5.61 -10.81
N LEU A 145 -13.43 -4.30 -11.05
CA LEU A 145 -12.40 -3.55 -11.76
C LEU A 145 -11.06 -3.55 -11.01
N GLY A 146 -11.08 -3.46 -9.68
CA GLY A 146 -9.90 -3.62 -8.84
C GLY A 146 -9.26 -4.99 -9.02
N ALA A 147 -10.06 -6.04 -8.89
CA ALA A 147 -9.61 -7.42 -9.06
C ALA A 147 -9.12 -7.74 -10.50
N LEU A 148 -9.65 -7.08 -11.53
CA LEU A 148 -9.18 -7.25 -12.91
C LEU A 148 -7.84 -6.54 -13.17
N ARG A 149 -7.57 -5.43 -12.48
CA ARG A 149 -6.27 -4.72 -12.56
C ARG A 149 -5.17 -5.47 -11.82
N GLU A 150 -5.50 -6.04 -10.67
CA GLU A 150 -4.56 -6.79 -9.84
C GLU A 150 -5.19 -8.09 -9.31
N PRO A 151 -5.24 -9.16 -10.13
CA PRO A 151 -5.92 -10.41 -9.78
C PRO A 151 -5.45 -11.05 -8.48
N THR A 152 -4.18 -10.89 -8.11
CA THR A 152 -3.62 -11.41 -6.85
C THR A 152 -4.30 -10.85 -5.59
N THR A 153 -5.06 -9.75 -5.69
CA THR A 153 -5.83 -9.18 -4.56
C THR A 153 -7.13 -9.93 -4.26
N LEU A 154 -7.62 -10.75 -5.20
CA LEU A 154 -8.93 -11.38 -5.17
C LEU A 154 -9.16 -12.31 -3.96
N PRO A 155 -8.21 -13.19 -3.54
CA PRO A 155 -8.37 -13.99 -2.33
C PRO A 155 -8.61 -13.13 -1.08
N GLY A 156 -7.87 -12.03 -1.00
CA GLY A 156 -7.97 -11.05 0.07
C GLY A 156 -9.31 -10.35 0.13
N LEU A 157 -9.76 -9.85 -1.01
CA LEU A 157 -11.06 -9.20 -1.15
C LEU A 157 -12.21 -10.10 -0.68
N LEU A 158 -12.22 -11.37 -1.12
CA LEU A 158 -13.26 -12.32 -0.73
C LEU A 158 -13.21 -12.64 0.77
N ARG A 159 -12.01 -12.85 1.32
CA ARG A 159 -11.83 -13.10 2.75
C ARG A 159 -12.31 -11.92 3.60
N ALA A 160 -11.91 -10.70 3.27
CA ALA A 160 -12.32 -9.50 3.98
C ALA A 160 -13.84 -9.31 3.98
N LYS A 161 -14.49 -9.48 2.82
CA LYS A 161 -15.96 -9.43 2.71
C LYS A 161 -16.64 -10.53 3.53
N GLN A 162 -16.07 -11.73 3.55
CA GLN A 162 -16.61 -12.85 4.33
C GLN A 162 -16.51 -12.59 5.82
N GLU A 163 -15.37 -12.14 6.30
CA GLU A 163 -15.14 -11.83 7.70
C GLU A 163 -16.06 -10.71 8.18
N ALA A 164 -16.18 -9.62 7.42
CA ALA A 164 -17.11 -8.55 7.75
C ALA A 164 -18.57 -9.01 7.83
N LEU A 165 -18.99 -9.90 6.91
CA LEU A 165 -20.34 -10.43 6.90
C LEU A 165 -20.59 -11.36 8.09
N ILE A 166 -19.67 -12.29 8.38
CA ILE A 166 -19.83 -13.27 9.46
C ILE A 166 -19.73 -12.60 10.83
N THR A 167 -18.72 -11.76 11.03
CA THR A 167 -18.39 -11.15 12.32
C THR A 167 -19.33 -9.98 12.63
N HIS A 168 -19.54 -9.08 11.66
CA HIS A 168 -20.25 -7.82 11.89
C HIS A 168 -21.64 -7.78 11.25
N GLY A 169 -21.99 -8.73 10.38
CA GLY A 169 -23.23 -8.66 9.60
C GLY A 169 -23.21 -7.52 8.59
N GLN A 170 -22.02 -7.13 8.12
CA GLN A 170 -21.85 -6.00 7.22
C GLN A 170 -21.59 -6.48 5.79
N VAL A 171 -22.31 -5.89 4.85
CA VAL A 171 -22.10 -6.12 3.42
C VAL A 171 -21.33 -4.94 2.86
N HIS A 172 -20.14 -5.22 2.35
CA HIS A 172 -19.33 -4.20 1.71
C HIS A 172 -19.50 -4.23 0.20
N LEU A 173 -19.81 -3.08 -0.38
CA LEU A 173 -19.74 -2.75 -1.79
C LEU A 173 -18.56 -1.78 -1.99
N GLY A 174 -18.00 -1.61 -3.19
CA GLY A 174 -16.76 -0.86 -3.42
C GLY A 174 -16.73 0.55 -2.79
N GLU A 175 -17.85 1.25 -2.83
CA GLU A 175 -18.02 2.56 -2.19
C GLU A 175 -18.13 2.49 -0.65
N SER A 176 -18.62 1.37 -0.10
CA SER A 176 -18.75 1.14 1.34
C SER A 176 -17.47 0.63 2.02
N LEU A 177 -16.52 0.06 1.27
CA LEU A 177 -15.14 -0.13 1.76
C LEU A 177 -14.47 1.24 1.98
N ARG A 178 -14.65 2.18 1.05
CA ARG A 178 -14.27 3.59 1.24
C ARG A 178 -15.02 4.24 2.40
N ALA A 179 -16.30 3.91 2.61
CA ALA A 179 -17.07 4.44 3.75
C ALA A 179 -16.69 3.82 5.11
N HIS A 180 -16.17 2.58 5.17
CA HIS A 180 -15.55 2.04 6.39
C HIS A 180 -14.19 2.68 6.70
N ALA A 181 -13.59 3.38 5.73
CA ALA A 181 -12.53 4.35 5.99
C ALA A 181 -13.02 5.58 6.78
N ALA A 182 -14.34 5.75 6.97
CA ALA A 182 -14.94 6.74 7.88
C ALA A 182 -15.03 6.25 9.34
N THR A 183 -14.24 5.26 9.74
CA THR A 183 -13.91 5.08 11.16
C THR A 183 -13.14 6.31 11.63
N ARG A 184 -13.61 6.94 12.70
CA ARG A 184 -13.02 8.18 13.24
C ARG A 184 -11.51 7.98 13.41
N ARG A 185 -10.73 8.91 12.84
CA ARG A 185 -9.28 8.97 13.01
C ARG A 185 -8.94 8.79 14.50
N PRO A 186 -8.00 7.90 14.87
CA PRO A 186 -7.59 7.74 16.25
C PRO A 186 -7.14 9.10 16.83
N ASP A 187 -7.61 9.41 18.03
CA ASP A 187 -7.27 10.66 18.74
C ASP A 187 -6.17 10.43 19.80
N ARG A 188 -5.40 9.36 19.61
CA ARG A 188 -4.31 8.97 20.51
C ARG A 188 -3.01 9.61 20.03
N ALA A 189 -2.24 10.19 20.95
CA ALA A 189 -0.90 10.68 20.64
C ALA A 189 0.03 9.52 20.24
N LEU A 190 0.74 9.70 19.13
CA LEU A 190 1.86 8.84 18.72
C LEU A 190 3.10 9.11 19.59
N PRO A 191 4.09 8.21 19.60
CA PRO A 191 5.37 8.47 20.27
C PRO A 191 5.95 9.81 19.84
N ALA A 192 6.25 10.67 20.80
CA ALA A 192 6.86 11.97 20.52
C ALA A 192 8.26 11.75 19.97
N ARG A 193 8.58 12.42 18.85
CA ARG A 193 9.95 12.41 18.31
C ARG A 193 10.91 13.07 19.29
N ASP A 194 12.11 12.53 19.37
CA ASP A 194 13.24 13.08 20.13
C ASP A 194 14.31 13.70 19.22
N LEU A 195 14.14 13.59 17.89
CA LEU A 195 14.99 14.18 16.88
C LEU A 195 14.25 15.25 16.08
N HIS A 196 14.92 16.37 15.80
CA HIS A 196 14.38 17.50 15.05
C HIS A 196 15.24 17.82 13.84
N LEU A 197 14.61 18.20 12.74
CA LEU A 197 15.29 18.72 11.56
C LEU A 197 15.46 20.24 11.70
N ARG A 198 16.69 20.73 11.53
CA ARG A 198 17.01 22.16 11.46
C ARG A 198 17.69 22.50 10.15
N ASP A 199 17.18 23.50 9.44
CA ASP A 199 17.81 23.97 8.21
C ASP A 199 19.12 24.74 8.47
N ALA A 200 19.76 25.22 7.40
CA ALA A 200 20.99 26.02 7.48
C ALA A 200 20.82 27.35 8.25
N ARG A 201 19.59 27.84 8.47
CA ARG A 201 19.29 29.04 9.27
C ARG A 201 19.02 28.71 10.73
N GLY A 202 18.94 27.42 11.08
CA GLY A 202 18.61 26.94 12.41
C GLY A 202 17.10 26.85 12.68
N GLU A 203 16.26 27.07 11.67
CA GLU A 203 14.80 26.95 11.82
C GLU A 203 14.40 25.48 11.85
N GLN A 204 13.48 25.13 12.75
CA GLN A 204 12.97 23.77 12.88
C GLN A 204 11.85 23.51 11.89
N HIS A 205 11.94 22.36 11.21
CA HIS A 205 10.96 21.95 10.20
C HIS A 205 10.37 20.57 10.54
N PRO A 206 9.08 20.31 10.22
CA PRO A 206 8.49 18.98 10.36
C PRO A 206 9.11 17.98 9.37
N TYR A 207 9.47 18.47 8.18
CA TYR A 207 10.14 17.73 7.11
C TYR A 207 10.90 18.70 6.20
N LEU A 208 11.79 18.19 5.37
CA LEU A 208 12.56 18.94 4.40
C LEU A 208 12.09 18.62 2.98
N THR A 209 12.01 19.63 2.12
CA THR A 209 11.89 19.45 0.67
C THR A 209 13.29 19.33 0.07
N VAL A 210 13.58 18.21 -0.57
CA VAL A 210 14.89 17.87 -1.12
C VAL A 210 14.76 17.38 -2.57
N PRO A 211 15.78 17.56 -3.43
CA PRO A 211 15.78 16.91 -4.74
C PRO A 211 15.87 15.40 -4.55
N GLY A 212 15.17 14.64 -5.39
CA GLY A 212 15.19 13.18 -5.35
C GLY A 212 14.21 12.55 -6.34
N GLY A 213 14.41 11.26 -6.62
CA GLY A 213 13.50 10.46 -7.43
C GLY A 213 12.96 9.24 -6.68
N PHE A 214 12.46 8.26 -7.42
CA PHE A 214 11.93 7.01 -6.89
C PHE A 214 13.06 6.01 -6.55
N ALA A 215 13.92 6.39 -5.61
CA ALA A 215 14.99 5.52 -5.16
C ALA A 215 14.43 4.36 -4.30
N PRO A 216 14.87 3.11 -4.53
CA PRO A 216 14.42 1.93 -3.77
C PRO A 216 15.11 1.85 -2.39
N VAL A 217 15.22 2.99 -1.70
CA VAL A 217 15.89 3.14 -0.42
C VAL A 217 15.08 4.02 0.52
N VAL A 218 15.09 3.64 1.78
CA VAL A 218 14.68 4.49 2.89
C VAL A 218 15.88 4.78 3.77
N PHE A 219 15.99 6.02 4.21
CA PHE A 219 17.05 6.37 5.14
C PHE A 219 16.60 6.18 6.58
N ALA A 220 17.43 5.56 7.41
CA ALA A 220 17.22 5.44 8.85
C ALA A 220 18.30 6.20 9.63
N THR A 221 17.97 6.64 10.85
CA THR A 221 18.93 7.27 11.75
C THR A 221 19.90 6.26 12.38
N ALA A 222 19.53 4.99 12.38
CA ALA A 222 20.38 3.85 12.70
C ALA A 222 19.87 2.59 12.00
N VAL A 223 20.76 1.64 11.71
CA VAL A 223 20.40 0.33 11.14
C VAL A 223 20.75 -0.74 12.16
N THR A 224 19.77 -1.58 12.51
CA THR A 224 19.92 -2.65 13.51
C THR A 224 20.53 -3.91 12.89
N ASN A 225 21.56 -4.47 13.51
CA ASN A 225 22.15 -5.73 13.04
C ASN A 225 21.41 -6.93 13.62
N VAL A 226 20.48 -7.51 12.85
CA VAL A 226 19.70 -8.68 13.27
C VAL A 226 20.52 -9.98 13.32
N ASP A 227 21.73 -10.02 12.75
CA ASP A 227 22.63 -11.18 12.86
C ASP A 227 23.24 -11.33 14.27
N TRP A 228 23.17 -10.28 15.11
CA TRP A 228 23.77 -10.25 16.45
C TRP A 228 22.90 -10.89 17.54
N SER A 229 21.97 -11.78 17.17
CA SER A 229 21.13 -12.52 18.13
C SER A 229 21.88 -13.72 18.74
N PHE A 230 21.52 -14.12 19.96
CA PHE A 230 22.20 -15.20 20.72
C PHE A 230 22.15 -16.59 20.05
N GLY A 231 21.38 -16.76 18.97
CA GLY A 231 21.30 -17.98 18.17
C GLY A 231 22.22 -17.91 16.94
N ARG A 232 22.78 -19.05 16.51
CA ARG A 232 23.60 -19.16 15.28
C ARG A 232 22.78 -19.02 13.98
N GLY A 233 21.74 -18.20 13.95
CA GLY A 233 20.87 -17.98 12.81
C GLY A 233 21.02 -16.58 12.25
N ARG A 234 20.84 -16.43 10.94
CA ARG A 234 20.62 -15.12 10.33
C ARG A 234 19.16 -14.72 10.57
N GLY A 235 18.88 -13.42 10.51
CA GLY A 235 17.52 -12.90 10.72
C GLY A 235 16.48 -13.47 9.73
N VAL A 236 15.24 -13.00 9.84
CA VAL A 236 14.14 -13.36 8.95
C VAL A 236 13.54 -12.12 8.31
N CYS A 237 13.15 -12.22 7.04
CA CYS A 237 12.26 -11.26 6.40
C CYS A 237 10.82 -11.75 6.43
N MET A 238 9.89 -10.81 6.54
CA MET A 238 8.46 -11.10 6.57
C MET A 238 7.69 -9.99 5.86
N ASP A 239 6.81 -10.35 4.94
CA ASP A 239 5.97 -9.39 4.21
C ASP A 239 4.51 -9.56 4.58
N ILE A 240 3.84 -8.42 4.75
CA ILE A 240 2.44 -8.33 5.09
C ILE A 240 1.81 -7.32 4.12
N PRO A 241 1.09 -7.77 3.06
CA PRO A 241 0.32 -6.87 2.22
C PRO A 241 -0.82 -6.27 3.04
N ILE A 242 -1.02 -4.96 2.97
CA ILE A 242 -2.03 -4.24 3.75
C ILE A 242 -3.11 -3.71 2.82
N GLN A 243 -4.38 -3.91 3.21
CA GLN A 243 -5.51 -3.29 2.52
C GLN A 243 -5.71 -1.87 3.04
N ALA A 244 -5.08 -0.90 2.38
CA ALA A 244 -5.30 0.53 2.61
C ALA A 244 -5.78 1.19 1.31
N HIS A 245 -6.80 2.04 1.39
CA HIS A 245 -7.42 2.67 0.23
C HIS A 245 -7.37 4.20 0.28
N THR A 246 -7.13 4.76 1.46
CA THR A 246 -7.08 6.21 1.70
C THR A 246 -5.91 6.58 2.61
N ALA A 247 -5.51 7.85 2.63
CA ALA A 247 -4.52 8.33 3.60
C ALA A 247 -4.95 8.06 5.06
N ASP A 248 -6.25 8.12 5.36
CA ASP A 248 -6.78 7.78 6.69
C ASP A 248 -6.56 6.31 7.06
N ASP A 249 -6.54 5.39 6.09
CA ASP A 249 -6.18 3.99 6.32
C ASP A 249 -4.70 3.86 6.72
N LEU A 250 -3.80 4.60 6.05
CA LEU A 250 -2.38 4.63 6.42
C LEU A 250 -2.18 5.21 7.82
N ILE A 251 -2.90 6.28 8.15
CA ILE A 251 -2.87 6.89 9.47
C ILE A 251 -3.33 5.88 10.54
N ARG A 252 -4.44 5.17 10.29
CA ARG A 252 -4.91 4.10 11.17
C ARG A 252 -3.91 2.96 11.31
N LEU A 253 -3.22 2.59 10.24
CA LEU A 253 -2.17 1.59 10.26
C LEU A 253 -1.02 2.02 11.19
N ILE A 254 -0.55 3.26 11.06
CA ILE A 254 0.51 3.83 11.91
C ILE A 254 0.10 3.82 13.39
N HIS A 255 -1.13 4.25 13.71
CA HIS A 255 -1.64 4.14 15.08
C HIS A 255 -1.80 2.68 15.54
N GLY A 256 -2.20 1.77 14.66
CA GLY A 256 -2.29 0.34 14.95
C GLY A 256 -0.92 -0.27 15.28
N LEU A 257 0.14 0.14 14.56
CA LEU A 257 1.51 -0.26 14.84
C LEU A 257 1.96 0.23 16.22
N ASP A 258 1.68 1.49 16.58
CA ASP A 258 1.94 2.02 17.93
C ASP A 258 1.15 1.27 19.02
N GLU A 259 -0.14 1.01 18.81
CA GLU A 259 -0.97 0.27 19.75
C GLU A 259 -0.45 -1.15 20.03
N LEU A 260 0.19 -1.77 19.03
CA LEU A 260 0.82 -3.08 19.13
C LEU A 260 2.24 -3.03 19.69
N GLY A 261 2.75 -1.84 20.04
CA GLY A 261 4.11 -1.64 20.53
C GLY A 261 5.18 -1.82 19.44
N LEU A 262 4.80 -1.63 18.17
CA LEU A 262 5.67 -1.79 17.02
C LEU A 262 6.28 -0.47 16.53
N ALA A 263 5.79 0.68 16.99
CA ALA A 263 6.34 2.00 16.62
C ALA A 263 7.39 2.50 17.64
N SER A 264 8.35 3.28 17.15
CA SER A 264 9.37 3.97 17.96
C SER A 264 9.20 5.50 17.92
N ALA A 265 10.08 6.21 18.63
CA ALA A 265 10.18 7.67 18.59
C ALA A 265 10.96 8.21 17.38
N ARG A 266 11.70 7.34 16.66
CA ARG A 266 12.61 7.74 15.56
C ARG A 266 12.28 7.14 14.20
N PRO A 267 10.99 6.96 13.81
CA PRO A 267 10.71 6.54 12.45
C PRO A 267 11.14 7.62 11.47
N THR A 268 11.59 7.20 10.32
CA THR A 268 11.94 8.08 9.20
C THR A 268 11.01 7.79 8.04
N TRP A 269 10.80 8.79 7.20
CA TRP A 269 9.96 8.62 6.03
C TRP A 269 10.38 9.54 4.90
N THR A 270 10.04 9.14 3.69
CA THR A 270 10.19 9.92 2.48
C THR A 270 8.94 9.79 1.64
N LEU A 271 8.41 10.92 1.18
CA LEU A 271 7.40 10.97 0.13
C LEU A 271 8.10 11.39 -1.16
N GLN A 272 8.06 10.53 -2.17
CA GLN A 272 8.85 10.67 -3.40
C GLN A 272 7.93 11.03 -4.58
N GLN A 273 8.35 12.02 -5.37
CA GLN A 273 7.86 12.34 -6.70
C GLN A 273 9.03 12.40 -7.67
N ASN A 274 8.76 12.61 -8.97
CA ASN A 274 9.82 12.95 -9.91
C ASN A 274 10.48 14.28 -9.48
N ASP A 275 11.79 14.25 -9.34
CA ASP A 275 12.69 15.38 -9.05
C ASP A 275 12.52 16.05 -7.67
N THR A 276 11.49 15.69 -6.90
CA THR A 276 11.24 16.24 -5.56
C THR A 276 10.89 15.13 -4.58
N SER A 277 11.47 15.19 -3.39
CA SER A 277 11.16 14.31 -2.27
C SER A 277 10.98 15.12 -1.00
N TRP A 278 10.19 14.61 -0.07
CA TRP A 278 10.03 15.18 1.26
C TRP A 278 10.47 14.18 2.31
N PHE A 279 11.51 14.55 3.06
CA PHE A 279 12.10 13.70 4.10
C PHE A 279 11.74 14.22 5.49
N GLY A 280 11.26 13.33 6.37
CA GLY A 280 10.93 13.68 7.74
C GLY A 280 11.31 12.60 8.75
N ILE A 281 11.27 13.00 10.02
CA ILE A 281 11.50 12.14 11.19
C ILE A 281 10.30 12.30 12.13
N GLY A 282 9.74 11.17 12.54
CA GLY A 282 8.58 11.09 13.41
C GLY A 282 7.28 10.76 12.65
N ALA A 283 6.45 9.93 13.28
CA ALA A 283 5.19 9.48 12.69
C ALA A 283 4.12 10.59 12.69
N GLY A 284 4.13 11.47 13.69
CA GLY A 284 3.25 12.64 13.73
C GLY A 284 3.55 13.63 12.60
N GLU A 285 4.82 13.76 12.24
CA GLU A 285 5.28 14.61 11.14
C GLU A 285 4.88 14.05 9.78
N LEU A 286 4.91 12.72 9.61
CA LEU A 286 4.34 12.08 8.41
C LEU A 286 2.84 12.37 8.30
N ILE A 287 2.11 12.22 9.41
CA ILE A 287 0.69 12.55 9.48
C ILE A 287 0.44 14.01 9.07
N GLN A 288 1.19 14.94 9.64
CA GLN A 288 1.10 16.36 9.28
C GLN A 288 1.41 16.57 7.79
N ALA A 289 2.36 15.83 7.24
CA ALA A 289 2.71 15.91 5.83
C ALA A 289 1.56 15.39 4.94
N LEU A 290 0.94 14.25 5.29
CA LEU A 290 -0.21 13.70 4.57
C LEU A 290 -1.43 14.64 4.62
N ASP A 291 -1.70 15.23 5.78
CA ASP A 291 -2.80 16.18 5.96
C ASP A 291 -2.61 17.46 5.12
N ASN A 292 -1.36 17.89 4.95
CA ASN A 292 -0.99 19.09 4.18
C ASN A 292 -0.62 18.79 2.72
N ALA A 293 -0.98 17.62 2.19
CA ALA A 293 -0.54 17.20 0.86
C ALA A 293 -0.89 18.19 -0.26
N GLN A 294 -2.04 18.86 -0.20
CA GLN A 294 -2.39 19.88 -1.20
C GLN A 294 -1.42 21.07 -1.22
N GLN A 295 -1.00 21.55 -0.05
CA GLN A 295 -0.04 22.66 0.05
C GLN A 295 1.32 22.20 -0.46
N ARG A 296 1.75 21.01 -0.02
CA ARG A 296 3.02 20.42 -0.42
C ARG A 296 3.14 20.18 -1.92
N MET A 297 2.08 19.65 -2.54
CA MET A 297 2.03 19.39 -3.99
C MET A 297 1.79 20.66 -4.84
N ALA A 298 1.48 21.81 -4.23
CA ALA A 298 1.31 23.07 -4.97
C ALA A 298 2.63 23.80 -5.20
N GLU A 299 3.71 23.42 -4.51
CA GLU A 299 5.03 24.04 -4.61
C GLU A 299 5.85 23.64 -5.85
N PRO A 300 5.81 22.38 -6.35
CA PRO A 300 6.58 21.98 -7.53
C PRO A 300 6.05 22.58 -8.84
N ALA A 301 6.95 22.91 -9.77
CA ALA A 301 6.63 23.53 -11.05
C ALA A 301 5.81 22.64 -12.03
N ALA A 302 5.78 21.33 -11.80
CA ALA A 302 5.02 20.35 -12.58
C ALA A 302 4.53 19.21 -11.66
N PRO A 303 3.37 19.33 -11.01
CA PRO A 303 2.90 18.35 -10.06
C PRO A 303 2.55 17.02 -10.77
N HIS A 304 3.20 15.94 -10.36
CA HIS A 304 2.78 14.59 -10.71
C HIS A 304 1.59 14.18 -9.83
N HIS A 305 0.65 13.41 -10.39
CA HIS A 305 -0.59 13.06 -9.70
C HIS A 305 -0.44 11.93 -8.66
N SER A 306 0.75 11.34 -8.54
CA SER A 306 1.08 10.25 -7.62
C SER A 306 2.40 10.48 -6.89
N GLU A 307 2.45 10.07 -5.62
CA GLU A 307 3.61 10.05 -4.74
C GLU A 307 3.85 8.61 -4.25
N GLN A 308 5.10 8.25 -3.96
CA GLN A 308 5.42 7.02 -3.25
C GLN A 308 5.80 7.35 -1.80
N LEU A 309 5.07 6.77 -0.84
CA LEU A 309 5.47 6.76 0.56
C LEU A 309 6.44 5.62 0.79
N VAL A 310 7.56 5.98 1.40
CA VAL A 310 8.51 5.04 1.97
C VAL A 310 8.74 5.42 3.43
N TYR A 311 8.44 4.53 4.35
CA TYR A 311 8.57 4.73 5.79
C TYR A 311 9.41 3.61 6.41
N CYS A 312 10.22 3.92 7.42
CA CYS A 312 11.04 2.96 8.15
C CYS A 312 10.96 3.20 9.65
N ASP A 313 10.88 2.12 10.42
CA ASP A 313 10.99 2.18 11.88
C ASP A 313 11.68 0.92 12.43
N THR A 314 12.08 1.00 13.70
CA THR A 314 12.72 -0.09 14.44
C THR A 314 11.72 -0.77 15.36
N THR A 315 11.76 -2.10 15.38
CA THR A 315 10.84 -2.89 16.22
C THR A 315 11.39 -4.28 16.48
N LEU A 316 11.02 -4.90 17.61
CA LEU A 316 11.31 -6.30 17.93
C LEU A 316 12.79 -6.72 17.73
N GLY A 317 13.74 -5.79 17.96
CA GLY A 317 15.17 -6.03 17.75
C GLY A 317 15.63 -6.05 16.28
N GLY A 318 14.78 -5.62 15.35
CA GLY A 318 15.05 -5.42 13.94
C GLY A 318 14.43 -4.12 13.42
N LEU A 319 13.89 -4.16 12.21
CA LEU A 319 13.27 -3.00 11.55
C LEU A 319 12.10 -3.43 10.66
N TYR A 320 11.29 -2.47 10.24
CA TYR A 320 10.32 -2.66 9.18
C TYR A 320 10.21 -1.44 8.28
N THR A 321 9.78 -1.67 7.06
CA THR A 321 9.39 -0.67 6.09
C THR A 321 7.89 -0.71 5.85
N LEU A 322 7.32 0.46 5.56
CA LEU A 322 5.97 0.63 5.03
C LEU A 322 6.09 1.35 3.69
N THR A 323 5.61 0.70 2.63
CA THR A 323 5.52 1.27 1.29
C THR A 323 4.07 1.47 0.89
N ALA A 324 3.78 2.60 0.23
CA ALA A 324 2.46 2.88 -0.33
C ALA A 324 2.56 3.78 -1.56
N ILE A 325 1.68 3.59 -2.55
CA ILE A 325 1.47 4.56 -3.63
C ILE A 325 0.26 5.42 -3.26
N ILE A 326 0.44 6.73 -3.32
CA ILE A 326 -0.58 7.72 -2.93
C ILE A 326 -0.89 8.57 -4.15
N ALA A 327 -2.17 8.77 -4.48
CA ALA A 327 -2.59 9.62 -5.58
C ALA A 327 -3.76 10.51 -5.19
N ALA A 328 -3.83 11.71 -5.76
CA ALA A 328 -5.02 12.52 -5.62
C ALA A 328 -6.20 11.85 -6.35
N ALA A 329 -7.38 11.81 -5.73
CA ALA A 329 -8.58 11.35 -6.42
C ALA A 329 -8.86 12.22 -7.66
N GLU A 330 -8.94 11.60 -8.84
CA GLU A 330 -9.37 12.31 -10.05
C GLU A 330 -10.80 12.83 -9.87
N PRO A 331 -11.11 14.07 -10.30
CA PRO A 331 -12.49 14.54 -10.33
C PRO A 331 -13.29 13.68 -11.32
N SER A 332 -14.34 13.01 -10.83
CA SER A 332 -15.20 12.16 -11.65
C SER A 332 -15.68 12.88 -12.92
N PRO A 333 -15.55 12.28 -14.12
CA PRO A 333 -15.97 12.90 -15.37
C PRO A 333 -17.50 12.97 -15.56
N THR A 334 -18.30 12.40 -14.65
CA THR A 334 -19.76 12.42 -14.70
C THR A 334 -20.35 13.53 -13.85
N GLY A 335 -20.07 14.77 -14.23
CA GLY A 335 -20.90 15.93 -13.90
C GLY A 335 -21.66 16.35 -15.15
N GLN A 336 -22.87 15.83 -15.35
CA GLN A 336 -23.81 16.46 -16.27
C GLN A 336 -23.94 17.93 -15.87
N ARG A 337 -23.70 18.84 -16.83
CA ARG A 337 -23.94 20.28 -16.71
C ARG A 337 -25.32 20.51 -16.09
N PRO A 338 -25.44 21.15 -14.91
CA PRO A 338 -26.64 21.86 -14.54
C PRO A 338 -26.64 23.19 -15.29
N ASP A 339 -27.80 23.56 -15.81
CA ASP A 339 -28.08 24.74 -16.63
C ASP A 339 -27.31 26.02 -16.23
N GLU A 340 -26.71 26.66 -17.23
CA GLU A 340 -26.20 28.02 -17.18
C GLU A 340 -27.35 29.00 -16.94
N CYS A 341 -27.57 29.44 -15.69
CA CYS A 341 -28.07 30.77 -15.33
C CYS A 341 -28.19 30.93 -13.80
N ALA A 342 -27.09 31.25 -13.12
CA ALA A 342 -27.14 31.93 -11.82
C ALA A 342 -25.82 32.70 -11.58
N PRO A 343 -25.86 33.95 -11.06
CA PRO A 343 -24.66 34.75 -10.85
C PRO A 343 -23.83 34.19 -9.69
N SER A 344 -22.51 34.13 -9.91
CA SER A 344 -21.52 33.65 -8.97
C SER A 344 -21.39 34.59 -7.76
N SER A 345 -21.84 34.11 -6.60
CA SER A 345 -21.45 34.64 -5.30
C SER A 345 -21.24 33.47 -4.34
N GLY A 346 -20.02 33.36 -3.80
CA GLY A 346 -19.65 32.31 -2.86
C GLY A 346 -18.32 31.65 -3.23
N GLN A 347 -17.25 32.09 -2.58
CA GLN A 347 -15.99 31.37 -2.47
C GLN A 347 -16.28 30.11 -1.63
N GLY A 348 -16.70 29.05 -2.31
CA GLY A 348 -17.10 27.80 -1.69
C GLY A 348 -15.88 27.07 -1.14
N ASP A 349 -15.95 26.78 0.16
CA ASP A 349 -15.12 25.84 0.90
C ASP A 349 -15.19 24.47 0.21
N ARG A 350 -14.28 24.24 -0.75
CA ARG A 350 -14.15 22.93 -1.40
C ARG A 350 -13.30 22.08 -0.48
N THR A 351 -13.95 21.11 0.16
CA THR A 351 -13.24 20.04 0.87
C THR A 351 -12.17 19.46 -0.06
N PRO A 352 -10.91 19.37 0.37
CA PRO A 352 -9.83 18.85 -0.46
C PRO A 352 -10.17 17.44 -0.94
N ALA A 353 -9.86 17.13 -2.20
CA ALA A 353 -10.05 15.80 -2.74
C ALA A 353 -9.24 14.79 -1.89
N PRO A 354 -9.83 13.63 -1.51
CA PRO A 354 -9.13 12.66 -0.68
C PRO A 354 -7.93 12.08 -1.41
N LEU A 355 -6.88 11.78 -0.67
CA LEU A 355 -5.75 11.00 -1.14
C LEU A 355 -6.14 9.52 -1.14
N LEU A 356 -6.07 8.91 -2.32
CA LEU A 356 -6.27 7.49 -2.53
C LEU A 356 -4.94 6.76 -2.39
N VAL A 357 -4.99 5.57 -1.80
CA VAL A 357 -3.84 4.70 -1.61
C VAL A 357 -4.03 3.47 -2.48
N SER A 358 -3.00 3.15 -3.26
CA SER A 358 -2.86 1.88 -3.96
C SER A 358 -1.59 1.20 -3.49
N GLN A 359 -1.58 -0.14 -3.48
CA GLN A 359 -0.42 -0.97 -3.14
C GLN A 359 0.23 -0.57 -1.81
N CYS A 360 -0.28 -1.10 -0.69
CA CYS A 360 0.31 -0.87 0.62
C CYS A 360 0.94 -2.16 1.15
N GLN A 361 2.21 -2.09 1.57
CA GLN A 361 2.94 -3.25 2.06
C GLN A 361 3.77 -2.90 3.29
N LEU A 362 3.74 -3.80 4.27
CA LEU A 362 4.73 -3.84 5.34
C LEU A 362 5.74 -4.92 5.06
N SER A 363 7.03 -4.62 5.22
CA SER A 363 8.11 -5.60 5.15
C SER A 363 9.01 -5.48 6.36
N PHE A 364 9.27 -6.59 7.03
CA PHE A 364 10.05 -6.64 8.25
C PHE A 364 11.39 -7.34 8.00
N GLN A 365 12.44 -6.89 8.70
CA GLN A 365 13.68 -7.61 8.90
C GLN A 365 13.86 -7.81 10.41
N LEU A 366 13.78 -9.06 10.89
CA LEU A 366 13.71 -9.39 12.32
C LEU A 366 14.84 -10.35 12.74
N PRO A 367 15.23 -10.38 14.02
CA PRO A 367 16.17 -11.38 14.52
C PRO A 367 15.61 -12.81 14.39
N GLY A 368 16.50 -13.78 14.21
CA GLY A 368 16.14 -15.20 14.24
C GLY A 368 15.56 -15.59 15.61
N THR A 369 14.53 -16.44 15.61
CA THR A 369 13.72 -16.92 16.75
C THR A 369 14.41 -17.01 18.13
N PRO A 370 13.68 -16.80 19.25
CA PRO A 370 12.22 -16.72 19.34
C PRO A 370 11.66 -15.30 19.20
N LEU A 371 10.71 -15.14 18.28
CA LEU A 371 9.93 -13.94 18.07
C LEU A 371 8.52 -14.16 18.63
N ASP A 372 8.01 -13.25 19.46
CA ASP A 372 6.58 -13.26 19.81
C ASP A 372 5.76 -12.76 18.61
N ALA A 373 5.10 -13.67 17.91
CA ALA A 373 4.31 -13.38 16.74
C ALA A 373 2.92 -12.80 17.06
N THR A 374 2.57 -12.57 18.34
CA THR A 374 1.22 -12.14 18.74
C THR A 374 0.85 -10.78 18.18
N ALA A 375 1.75 -9.79 18.28
CA ALA A 375 1.55 -8.47 17.69
C ALA A 375 1.38 -8.55 16.17
N LEU A 376 2.19 -9.38 15.50
CA LEU A 376 2.16 -9.55 14.05
C LEU A 376 0.87 -10.25 13.57
N ARG A 377 0.35 -11.19 14.35
CA ARG A 377 -0.94 -11.83 14.09
C ARG A 377 -2.10 -10.85 14.27
N HIS A 378 -2.10 -10.04 15.32
CA HIS A 378 -3.12 -9.00 15.49
C HIS A 378 -3.08 -7.94 14.39
N LEU A 379 -1.88 -7.60 13.90
CA LEU A 379 -1.71 -6.74 12.74
C LEU A 379 -2.32 -7.37 11.48
N HIS A 380 -2.04 -8.67 11.25
CA HIS A 380 -2.61 -9.45 10.15
C HIS A 380 -4.15 -9.48 10.19
N ASP A 381 -4.72 -9.81 11.36
CA ASP A 381 -6.16 -9.89 11.58
C ASP A 381 -6.85 -8.51 11.40
N ARG A 382 -6.23 -7.44 11.90
CA ARG A 382 -6.84 -6.09 11.91
C ARG A 382 -6.80 -5.37 10.56
N PHE A 383 -5.75 -5.59 9.77
CA PHE A 383 -5.51 -4.85 8.53
C PHE A 383 -5.61 -5.72 7.27
N GLY A 384 -6.20 -6.92 7.41
CA GLY A 384 -6.67 -7.72 6.29
C GLY A 384 -5.53 -8.23 5.41
N ALA A 385 -4.48 -8.78 6.01
CA ALA A 385 -3.38 -9.32 5.22
C ALA A 385 -3.82 -10.55 4.43
N THR A 386 -3.90 -10.35 3.12
CA THR A 386 -4.62 -11.17 2.15
C THR A 386 -3.96 -12.51 1.85
N HIS A 387 -2.75 -12.73 2.38
CA HIS A 387 -1.90 -13.89 2.13
C HIS A 387 -1.39 -14.50 3.45
N ASN A 388 -0.92 -15.75 3.36
CA ASN A 388 -0.10 -16.34 4.43
C ASN A 388 1.14 -15.46 4.63
N VAL A 389 1.41 -15.08 5.87
CA VAL A 389 2.65 -14.38 6.25
C VAL A 389 3.81 -15.37 6.08
N TYR A 390 4.68 -15.12 5.10
CA TYR A 390 5.83 -15.97 4.84
C TYR A 390 7.07 -15.42 5.52
N PHE A 391 7.64 -16.20 6.43
CA PHE A 391 8.98 -15.96 6.95
C PHE A 391 10.01 -16.51 5.96
N ARG A 392 10.91 -15.65 5.51
CA ARG A 392 12.06 -16.04 4.68
C ARG A 392 13.32 -15.86 5.50
N HIS A 393 14.18 -16.86 5.51
CA HIS A 393 15.49 -16.76 6.14
C HIS A 393 16.37 -15.76 5.38
N LEU A 394 17.19 -14.98 6.10
CA LEU A 394 18.21 -14.13 5.48
C LEU A 394 19.39 -14.98 4.99
N ASP A 395 19.53 -15.15 3.69
CA ASP A 395 20.61 -15.93 3.08
C ASP A 395 21.94 -15.16 2.94
N ILE A 396 21.97 -13.91 3.39
CA ILE A 396 23.13 -13.02 3.40
C ILE A 396 23.26 -12.33 4.76
N THR A 397 24.39 -11.68 5.02
CA THR A 397 24.57 -10.83 6.19
C THR A 397 23.55 -9.70 6.20
N ALA A 398 22.93 -9.45 7.35
CA ALA A 398 21.84 -8.50 7.51
C ALA A 398 22.24 -7.05 7.20
N ILE A 399 23.51 -6.70 7.44
CA ILE A 399 24.09 -5.39 7.13
C ILE A 399 25.27 -5.57 6.18
N LYS A 400 25.24 -4.81 5.09
CA LYS A 400 26.38 -4.56 4.20
C LYS A 400 26.99 -3.20 4.55
N ILE A 401 28.32 -3.13 4.63
CA ILE A 401 29.06 -1.89 4.87
C ILE A 401 29.93 -1.60 3.65
N SER A 402 29.72 -0.43 3.05
CA SER A 402 30.58 0.12 1.99
C SER A 402 31.40 1.28 2.56
N TRP A 403 32.71 1.10 2.68
CA TRP A 403 33.61 2.13 3.20
C TRP A 403 33.90 3.20 2.14
N LEU A 404 33.97 4.45 2.58
CA LEU A 404 34.24 5.63 1.75
C LEU A 404 35.58 6.23 2.16
N ASP A 405 36.35 6.72 1.19
CA ASP A 405 37.61 7.44 1.45
C ASP A 405 37.31 8.90 1.80
N GLN A 406 36.70 9.13 2.97
CA GLN A 406 36.38 10.44 3.57
C GLN A 406 35.91 11.50 2.57
N GLN A 407 34.65 11.38 2.16
CA GLN A 407 34.08 12.26 1.14
C GLN A 407 33.51 13.53 1.79
N PRO A 408 33.82 14.75 1.29
CA PRO A 408 33.36 15.99 1.91
C PRO A 408 31.84 16.11 1.86
N ALA A 409 31.23 16.49 2.97
CA ALA A 409 29.78 16.54 3.09
C ALA A 409 29.29 17.97 3.41
N ASP A 410 28.45 18.51 2.54
CA ASP A 410 27.81 19.81 2.72
C ASP A 410 26.38 19.63 3.26
N PRO A 411 26.10 20.01 4.52
CA PRO A 411 24.79 19.81 5.12
C PRO A 411 23.74 20.78 4.57
N LEU A 412 22.64 20.22 4.09
CA LEU A 412 21.39 20.93 3.82
C LEU A 412 20.65 21.25 5.11
N ALA A 413 20.69 20.30 6.04
CA ALA A 413 20.06 20.39 7.35
C ALA A 413 20.82 19.53 8.36
N THR A 414 20.59 19.83 9.64
CA THR A 414 21.10 19.08 10.78
C THR A 414 19.96 18.32 11.45
N ILE A 415 20.27 17.13 11.94
CA ILE A 415 19.39 16.32 12.80
C ILE A 415 19.86 16.58 14.23
N VAL A 416 18.95 17.09 15.06
CA VAL A 416 19.26 17.61 16.38
C VAL A 416 18.50 16.82 17.45
N GLU A 417 19.23 16.39 18.46
CA GLU A 417 18.68 15.77 19.67
C GLU A 417 18.78 16.76 20.84
N HIS A 418 17.71 16.88 21.61
CA HIS A 418 17.72 17.68 22.83
C HIS A 418 18.15 16.80 24.01
N ASP A 419 19.22 17.18 24.70
CA ASP A 419 19.63 16.51 25.93
C ASP A 419 18.86 17.09 27.13
N PRO A 420 17.92 16.33 27.73
CA PRO A 420 17.13 16.83 28.85
C PRO A 420 17.95 17.03 30.13
N ILE A 421 19.15 16.43 30.24
CA ILE A 421 20.01 16.52 31.42
C ILE A 421 20.78 17.84 31.40
N THR A 422 21.40 18.18 30.26
CA THR A 422 22.17 19.42 30.13
C THR A 422 21.33 20.59 29.62
N GLY A 423 20.14 20.33 29.06
CA GLY A 423 19.30 21.32 28.39
C GLY A 423 19.92 21.82 27.06
N GLN A 424 20.92 21.13 26.54
CA GLN A 424 21.64 21.52 25.33
C GLN A 424 21.16 20.72 24.12
N ASP A 425 21.20 21.36 22.96
CA ASP A 425 20.92 20.72 21.69
C ASP A 425 22.22 20.23 21.04
N PHE A 426 22.23 18.97 20.61
CA PHE A 426 23.35 18.33 19.94
C PHE A 426 22.98 17.98 18.50
N VAL A 427 23.90 18.25 17.57
CA VAL A 427 23.82 17.71 16.22
C VAL A 427 24.28 16.26 16.27
N VAL A 428 23.40 15.35 15.87
CA VAL A 428 23.59 13.90 15.90
C VAL A 428 23.53 13.28 14.50
N GLY A 429 23.15 14.07 13.50
CA GLY A 429 23.09 13.64 12.12
C GLY A 429 22.95 14.81 11.16
N LEU A 430 23.01 14.50 9.88
CA LEU A 430 22.98 15.48 8.79
C LEU A 430 22.03 14.99 7.69
N VAL A 431 21.44 15.94 6.97
CA VAL A 431 20.85 15.69 5.65
C VAL A 431 21.73 16.43 4.66
N VAL A 432 22.26 15.74 3.65
CA VAL A 432 23.23 16.30 2.68
C VAL A 432 22.76 16.02 1.26
N HIS A 433 23.24 16.79 0.28
CA HIS A 433 22.98 16.46 -1.13
C HIS A 433 23.72 15.18 -1.54
N ASP A 434 23.08 14.37 -2.37
CA ASP A 434 23.77 13.26 -3.01
C ASP A 434 24.55 13.75 -4.23
N HIS A 435 25.86 13.89 -4.04
CA HIS A 435 26.79 14.28 -5.09
C HIS A 435 27.46 13.09 -5.78
N TYR A 436 27.19 11.85 -5.37
CA TYR A 436 27.99 10.69 -5.72
C TYR A 436 27.26 9.67 -6.58
N SER A 437 25.97 9.88 -6.86
CA SER A 437 25.17 9.06 -7.75
C SER A 437 25.33 9.42 -9.23
N VAL A 438 24.79 8.57 -10.10
CA VAL A 438 24.91 8.65 -11.58
C VAL A 438 24.35 9.95 -12.15
N ASN A 439 23.38 10.55 -11.46
CA ASN A 439 22.71 11.78 -11.88
C ASN A 439 23.38 13.05 -11.31
N SER A 440 24.48 12.91 -10.57
CA SER A 440 25.21 14.02 -9.98
C SER A 440 26.25 14.60 -10.95
N LYS A 441 26.66 15.86 -10.73
CA LYS A 441 27.73 16.52 -11.53
C LYS A 441 29.13 15.93 -11.31
N HIS A 442 29.29 14.99 -10.39
CA HIS A 442 30.58 14.37 -10.06
C HIS A 442 30.68 12.96 -10.65
N ALA A 443 31.90 12.43 -10.72
CA ALA A 443 32.11 11.04 -11.07
C ALA A 443 31.50 10.14 -9.99
N VAL A 444 30.73 9.12 -10.41
CA VAL A 444 30.16 8.12 -9.51
C VAL A 444 31.29 7.46 -8.73
N LEU A 445 31.17 7.44 -7.40
CA LEU A 445 32.16 6.80 -6.56
C LEU A 445 32.19 5.30 -6.82
N GLU A 446 33.40 4.74 -6.95
CA GLU A 446 33.57 3.30 -7.12
C GLU A 446 33.00 2.56 -5.90
N GLY A 447 32.10 1.61 -6.13
CA GLY A 447 31.43 0.88 -5.06
C GLY A 447 30.26 1.61 -4.39
N TRP A 448 29.83 2.77 -4.93
CA TRP A 448 28.60 3.44 -4.48
C TRP A 448 27.39 2.49 -4.62
N PRO A 449 26.59 2.30 -3.55
CA PRO A 449 25.44 1.40 -3.61
C PRO A 449 24.46 1.79 -4.72
N LEU A 450 24.01 0.79 -5.49
CA LEU A 450 23.09 0.98 -6.62
C LEU A 450 21.75 1.56 -6.16
N GLU A 451 21.32 1.18 -4.96
CA GLU A 451 20.05 1.57 -4.36
C GLU A 451 19.99 3.08 -4.04
N LEU A 452 21.14 3.74 -3.96
CA LEU A 452 21.25 5.19 -3.73
C LEU A 452 21.26 6.01 -5.03
N GLN A 453 21.30 5.39 -6.22
CA GLN A 453 21.61 6.09 -7.48
C GLN A 453 20.57 7.14 -7.93
N GLU A 454 19.42 7.23 -7.25
CA GLU A 454 18.34 8.19 -7.54
C GLU A 454 17.84 8.94 -6.29
N SER A 455 18.53 8.82 -5.15
CA SER A 455 18.00 9.40 -3.90
C SER A 455 18.02 10.93 -3.91
N GLY A 456 19.03 11.54 -4.55
CA GLY A 456 19.19 13.01 -4.64
C GLY A 456 19.63 13.70 -3.33
N PHE A 457 19.45 13.01 -2.21
CA PHE A 457 19.93 13.39 -0.88
C PHE A 457 20.41 12.15 -0.12
N LEU A 458 21.16 12.37 0.96
CA LEU A 458 21.61 11.36 1.90
C LEU A 458 21.29 11.79 3.32
N VAL A 459 20.99 10.82 4.18
CA VAL A 459 20.79 11.03 5.61
C VAL A 459 21.92 10.34 6.36
N CYS A 460 22.62 11.12 7.16
CA CYS A 460 23.83 10.70 7.84
C CYS A 460 23.63 10.68 9.35
N ALA A 461 24.14 9.64 10.00
CA ALA A 461 24.37 9.60 11.44
C ALA A 461 25.80 10.07 11.74
N LEU A 462 25.95 10.99 12.69
CA LEU A 462 27.27 11.45 13.13
C LEU A 462 27.87 10.45 14.11
N ALA A 463 29.12 10.05 13.87
CA ALA A 463 29.88 9.24 14.82
C ALA A 463 30.23 10.03 16.10
N ASP A 464 30.49 11.33 15.95
CA ASP A 464 30.85 12.24 17.02
C ASP A 464 29.83 13.39 17.07
N HIS A 465 29.01 13.43 18.12
CA HIS A 465 28.02 14.49 18.29
C HIS A 465 28.70 15.80 18.74
N HIS A 466 28.14 16.94 18.36
CA HIS A 466 28.62 18.25 18.83
C HIS A 466 27.47 19.19 19.17
N PRO A 467 27.67 20.16 20.08
CA PRO A 467 26.65 21.15 20.39
C PRO A 467 26.30 21.99 19.16
N VAL A 468 25.01 22.33 18.99
CA VAL A 468 24.56 23.25 17.92
C VAL A 468 25.25 24.61 18.01
N SER A 469 25.60 25.05 19.23
CA SER A 469 26.30 26.32 19.47
C SER A 469 27.77 26.35 19.05
N ARG A 470 28.35 25.21 18.70
CA ARG A 470 29.76 25.08 18.29
C ARG A 470 29.85 24.18 17.06
N PRO A 471 29.43 24.67 15.89
CA PRO A 471 29.53 23.89 14.65
C PRO A 471 31.01 23.70 14.26
N PRO A 472 31.36 22.56 13.68
CA PRO A 472 32.69 22.29 13.14
C PRO A 472 32.94 23.03 11.81
N GLU A 473 34.19 23.01 11.37
CA GLU A 473 34.58 23.63 10.09
C GLU A 473 34.15 22.81 8.87
N SER A 474 34.03 21.48 8.98
CA SER A 474 33.73 20.59 7.86
C SER A 474 33.13 19.26 8.33
N TYR A 475 32.47 18.54 7.42
CA TYR A 475 31.98 17.17 7.64
C TYR A 475 32.47 16.22 6.55
N TRP A 476 32.56 14.94 6.89
CA TRP A 476 33.09 13.89 6.03
C TRP A 476 32.27 12.60 6.13
N LEU A 477 31.93 11.99 4.99
CA LEU A 477 31.27 10.69 4.92
C LEU A 477 32.31 9.56 5.02
N GLU A 478 32.09 8.58 5.90
CA GLU A 478 33.02 7.48 6.17
C GLU A 478 32.55 6.13 5.64
N ALA A 479 31.25 5.84 5.73
CA ALA A 479 30.71 4.55 5.35
C ALA A 479 29.22 4.62 5.03
N VAL A 480 28.74 3.73 4.17
CA VAL A 480 27.32 3.47 3.96
C VAL A 480 27.00 2.12 4.58
N HIS A 481 26.03 2.11 5.51
CA HIS A 481 25.49 0.90 6.09
C HIS A 481 24.13 0.63 5.47
N THR A 482 23.95 -0.55 4.90
CA THR A 482 22.71 -0.93 4.22
C THR A 482 22.19 -2.25 4.79
N ALA A 483 20.95 -2.24 5.25
CA ALA A 483 20.15 -3.44 5.49
C ALA A 483 19.07 -3.56 4.42
N HIS A 484 18.42 -4.73 4.34
CA HIS A 484 17.39 -4.99 3.35
C HIS A 484 16.16 -5.61 4.00
N THR A 485 15.00 -5.00 3.74
CA THR A 485 13.73 -5.70 3.77
C THR A 485 13.52 -6.40 2.41
N SER A 486 12.35 -6.98 2.20
CA SER A 486 12.05 -7.65 0.94
C SER A 486 11.83 -6.69 -0.23
N ASP A 487 11.41 -5.46 0.08
CA ASP A 487 10.96 -4.46 -0.89
C ASP A 487 11.93 -3.28 -1.03
N LEU A 488 12.75 -3.00 -0.01
CA LEU A 488 13.59 -1.81 0.04
C LEU A 488 14.95 -2.05 0.71
N ALA A 489 15.91 -1.22 0.32
CA ALA A 489 17.11 -1.01 1.12
C ALA A 489 16.81 -0.01 2.24
N VAL A 490 17.32 -0.29 3.43
CA VAL A 490 17.37 0.66 4.56
C VAL A 490 18.81 1.10 4.72
N ALA A 491 19.09 2.39 4.49
CA ALA A 491 20.44 2.93 4.52
C ALA A 491 20.63 3.92 5.66
N THR A 492 21.81 3.90 6.28
CA THR A 492 22.32 5.04 7.04
C THR A 492 23.75 5.34 6.58
N ILE A 493 24.08 6.62 6.43
CA ILE A 493 25.44 7.03 6.08
C ILE A 493 26.14 7.45 7.37
N ARG A 494 27.30 6.88 7.65
CA ARG A 494 28.14 7.32 8.76
C ARG A 494 28.94 8.54 8.33
N ALA A 495 28.87 9.62 9.11
CA ALA A 495 29.65 10.82 8.91
C ALA A 495 30.40 11.22 10.19
N ARG A 496 31.42 12.07 10.04
CA ARG A 496 32.15 12.72 11.13
C ARG A 496 32.47 14.18 10.79
N TRP A 497 33.07 14.91 11.72
CA TRP A 497 33.54 16.28 11.52
C TRP A 497 34.98 16.50 11.97
#